data_AF-B5YI59-F1
#
_entry.id   AF-B5YI59-F1
#
_cell.length_a   1.000
_cell.length_b   1.000
_cell.length_c   1.000
_cell.angle_alpha   90.00
_cell.angle_beta   90.00
_cell.angle_gamma   90.00
#
_symmetry.space_group_name_H-M   'P 1'
#
loop_
_entity.id
_entity.type
_entity.pdbx_description
1 polymer ?
#
loop_
_entity_poly.entity_id
_entity_poly.type
_entity_poly.pdbx_seq_one_letter_code
_entity_poly.pdbx_strand_id
1 'polypeptide(L)'
;METEKGFFAQLFDLSFKSFITVKIIKLLYILAIIGSGLIGLMLLIGGVSTMKYSPGAGFLQIVLAPLIALLGIIWSRVFLELTVVLFKIEENTAKISEIKEKETKIGD
;
A
#
# COMPACT_ATOMS: atom_id res chain seq x y z
N MET A 1 10.54 -28.99 -16.41
CA MET A 1 10.05 -27.62 -16.71
C MET A 1 9.50 -27.07 -15.41
N GLU A 2 10.26 -26.23 -14.72
CA GLU A 2 9.74 -25.49 -13.58
C GLU A 2 8.69 -24.52 -14.13
N THR A 3 7.41 -24.82 -13.91
CA THR A 3 6.33 -23.89 -14.23
C THR A 3 6.48 -22.69 -13.31
N GLU A 4 6.87 -21.53 -13.85
CA GLU A 4 6.88 -20.28 -13.07
C GLU A 4 5.53 -20.14 -12.35
N LYS A 5 5.57 -20.07 -11.01
CA LYS A 5 4.36 -19.86 -10.22
C LYS A 5 3.70 -18.56 -10.69
N GLY A 6 2.45 -18.65 -11.17
CA GLY A 6 1.69 -17.49 -11.62
C GLY A 6 1.52 -16.43 -10.52
N PHE A 7 1.28 -15.18 -10.93
CA PHE A 7 1.14 -14.01 -10.04
C PHE A 7 0.22 -14.25 -8.83
N PHE A 8 -0.93 -14.89 -9.05
CA PHE A 8 -1.88 -15.22 -7.97
C PHE A 8 -1.34 -16.30 -7.02
N ALA A 9 -0.62 -17.30 -7.55
CA ALA A 9 0.01 -18.32 -6.71
C ALA A 9 1.11 -17.73 -5.83
N GLN A 10 1.81 -16.69 -6.29
CA GLN A 10 2.78 -15.96 -5.48
C GLN A 10 2.11 -14.99 -4.49
N LEU A 11 0.97 -14.38 -4.83
CA LEU A 11 0.20 -13.51 -3.92
C LEU A 11 -0.33 -14.27 -2.70
N PHE A 12 -0.76 -15.53 -2.89
CA PHE A 12 -1.22 -16.41 -1.82
C PHE A 12 -0.11 -17.32 -1.26
N ASP A 13 1.17 -17.03 -1.56
CA ASP A 13 2.29 -17.79 -0.99
C ASP A 13 2.53 -17.36 0.47
N LEU A 14 1.90 -18.09 1.39
CA LEU A 14 1.99 -17.86 2.85
C LEU A 14 3.37 -18.18 3.44
N SER A 15 4.35 -18.58 2.62
CA SER A 15 5.72 -18.85 3.10
C SER A 15 6.55 -17.59 3.32
N PHE A 16 6.10 -16.42 2.82
CA PHE A 16 6.80 -15.12 2.91
C PHE A 16 8.29 -15.11 2.50
N LYS A 17 8.77 -16.14 1.79
CA LYS A 17 10.20 -16.29 1.44
C LYS A 17 10.69 -15.27 0.41
N SER A 18 9.78 -14.62 -0.32
CA SER A 18 10.12 -13.54 -1.26
C SER A 18 9.31 -12.30 -0.92
N PHE A 19 9.97 -11.16 -0.79
CA PHE A 19 9.32 -9.88 -0.58
C PHE A 19 8.56 -9.44 -1.85
N ILE A 20 7.30 -9.90 -1.96
CA ILE A 20 6.46 -9.63 -3.13
C ILE A 20 5.89 -8.21 -3.14
N THR A 21 5.98 -7.50 -2.03
CA THR A 21 5.35 -6.20 -1.81
C THR A 21 5.71 -5.18 -2.89
N VAL A 22 6.99 -5.10 -3.29
CA VAL A 22 7.43 -4.19 -4.36
C VAL A 22 6.83 -4.59 -5.72
N LYS A 23 6.62 -5.89 -5.95
CA LYS A 23 6.03 -6.40 -7.21
C LYS A 23 4.54 -6.08 -7.31
N ILE A 24 3.81 -6.12 -6.19
CA ILE A 24 2.35 -5.93 -6.16
C ILE A 24 1.90 -4.52 -5.75
N ILE A 25 2.81 -3.58 -5.52
CA ILE A 25 2.49 -2.25 -4.99
C ILE A 25 1.43 -1.50 -5.81
N LYS A 26 1.46 -1.62 -7.15
CA LYS A 26 0.47 -1.00 -8.03
C LYS A 26 -0.93 -1.51 -7.72
N LEU A 27 -1.06 -2.83 -7.52
CA LEU A 27 -2.33 -3.46 -7.16
C LEU A 27 -2.80 -2.99 -5.77
N LEU A 28 -1.88 -2.95 -4.78
CA LEU A 28 -2.20 -2.46 -3.44
C LEU A 28 -2.69 -1.01 -3.45
N TYR A 29 -2.07 -0.15 -4.28
CA TYR A 29 -2.49 1.25 -4.38
C TYR A 29 -3.87 1.40 -5.03
N ILE A 30 -4.16 0.63 -6.09
CA ILE A 30 -5.49 0.62 -6.71
C ILE A 30 -6.56 0.18 -5.70
N LEU A 31 -6.29 -0.89 -4.94
CA LEU A 31 -7.19 -1.35 -3.89
C LEU A 31 -7.39 -0.29 -2.79
N ALA A 32 -6.33 0.42 -2.41
CA ALA A 32 -6.41 1.50 -1.42
C ALA A 32 -7.24 2.70 -1.92
N ILE A 33 -7.14 3.06 -3.21
CA ILE A 33 -7.98 4.10 -3.83
C ILE A 33 -9.44 3.67 -3.80
N ILE A 34 -9.73 2.45 -4.26
CA ILE A 34 -11.10 1.91 -4.28
C ILE A 34 -11.67 1.88 -2.86
N GLY A 35 -10.90 1.35 -1.90
CA GLY A 35 -11.29 1.29 -0.50
C GLY A 35 -11.56 2.69 0.09
N SER A 36 -10.69 3.66 -0.17
CA SER A 36 -10.88 5.05 0.29
C SER A 36 -12.13 5.69 -0.32
N GLY A 37 -12.41 5.41 -1.60
CA GLY A 37 -13.63 5.85 -2.28
C GLY A 37 -14.89 5.22 -1.67
N LEU A 38 -14.87 3.92 -1.37
CA LEU A 38 -15.97 3.22 -0.71
C LEU A 38 -16.22 3.75 0.70
N ILE A 39 -15.16 4.03 1.47
CA ILE A 39 -15.27 4.68 2.79
C ILE A 39 -15.92 6.06 2.65
N GLY A 40 -15.47 6.88 1.69
CA GLY A 40 -16.11 8.17 1.40
C GLY A 40 -17.58 8.03 1.06
N LEU A 41 -17.95 7.07 0.20
CA LEU A 41 -19.34 6.82 -0.17
C LEU A 41 -20.20 6.37 1.02
N MET A 42 -19.67 5.48 1.86
CA MET A 42 -20.34 5.06 3.10
C MET A 42 -20.57 6.25 4.04
N LEU A 43 -19.60 7.16 4.16
CA LEU A 43 -19.74 8.37 4.97
C LEU A 43 -20.79 9.32 4.41
N LEU A 44 -20.89 9.47 3.07
CA LEU A 44 -21.93 10.27 2.43
C LEU A 44 -23.34 9.70 2.73
N ILE A 45 -23.54 8.41 2.49
CA ILE A 45 -24.83 7.73 2.73
C ILE A 45 -25.20 7.75 4.23
N GLY A 46 -24.20 7.51 5.09
CA GLY A 46 -24.34 7.59 6.54
C GLY A 46 -24.72 9.00 6.99
N GLY A 47 -24.08 10.03 6.44
CA GLY A 47 -24.36 11.43 6.79
C GLY A 47 -25.80 11.84 6.46
N VAL A 48 -26.33 11.41 5.31
CA VAL A 48 -27.75 11.64 4.95
C VAL A 48 -28.69 10.94 5.95
N SER A 49 -28.34 9.73 6.40
CA SER A 49 -29.13 9.00 7.40
C SER A 49 -29.10 9.68 8.76
N THR A 50 -27.93 10.20 9.16
CA THR A 50 -27.70 10.93 10.42
C THR A 50 -28.51 12.23 10.48
N MET A 51 -28.74 12.91 9.35
CA MET A 51 -29.54 14.15 9.30
C MET A 51 -30.95 14.00 9.86
N LYS A 52 -31.53 12.79 9.86
CA LYS A 52 -32.85 12.51 10.44
C LYS A 52 -32.89 12.74 11.96
N TYR A 53 -31.76 12.56 12.64
CA TYR A 53 -31.64 12.69 14.09
C TYR A 53 -30.86 13.95 14.49
N SER A 54 -29.82 14.29 13.73
CA SER A 54 -28.99 15.47 13.94
C SER A 54 -28.56 16.06 12.60
N PRO A 55 -29.28 17.09 12.10
CA PRO A 55 -28.98 17.74 10.83
C PRO A 55 -27.56 18.29 10.76
N GLY A 56 -27.08 18.93 11.84
CA GLY A 56 -25.74 19.52 11.89
C GLY A 56 -24.62 18.49 11.80
N ALA A 57 -24.74 17.37 12.53
CA ALA A 57 -23.76 16.30 12.49
C ALA A 57 -23.75 15.60 11.11
N GLY A 58 -24.94 15.32 10.56
CA GLY A 58 -25.06 14.73 9.23
C GLY A 58 -24.47 15.62 8.13
N PHE A 59 -24.71 16.93 8.18
CA PHE A 59 -24.11 17.88 7.25
C PHE A 59 -22.59 17.89 7.32
N LEU A 60 -22.03 17.98 8.52
CA LEU A 60 -20.58 17.97 8.71
C LEU A 60 -19.95 16.67 8.19
N GLN A 61 -20.60 15.53 8.44
CA GLN A 61 -20.15 14.23 7.95
C GLN A 61 -20.10 14.17 6.41
N ILE A 62 -21.12 14.70 5.73
CA ILE A 62 -21.16 14.74 4.25
C ILE A 62 -20.04 15.64 3.70
N VAL A 63 -19.82 16.80 4.31
CA VAL A 63 -18.75 17.73 3.90
C VAL A 63 -17.37 17.13 4.13
N LEU A 64 -17.17 16.40 5.22
CA LEU A 64 -15.90 15.76 5.55
C LEU A 64 -15.65 14.46 4.77
N ALA A 65 -16.68 13.79 4.28
CA ALA A 65 -16.55 12.53 3.54
C ALA A 65 -15.54 12.59 2.36
N PRO A 66 -15.62 13.56 1.42
CA PRO A 66 -14.63 13.66 0.34
C PRO A 66 -13.22 13.99 0.87
N LEU A 67 -13.11 14.80 1.91
CA LEU A 67 -11.83 15.14 2.53
C LEU A 67 -11.18 13.90 3.16
N ILE A 68 -11.95 13.09 3.88
CA ILE A 68 -11.49 11.84 4.48
C ILE A 68 -11.05 10.84 3.39
N ALA A 69 -11.82 10.71 2.31
CA ALA A 69 -11.47 9.83 1.20
C ALA A 69 -10.15 10.26 0.53
N LEU A 70 -9.98 11.57 0.25
CA LEU A 70 -8.75 12.11 -0.32
C LEU A 70 -7.55 11.93 0.62
N LEU A 71 -7.72 12.20 1.92
CA LEU A 71 -6.68 11.97 2.91
C LEU A 71 -6.30 10.49 2.98
N GLY A 72 -7.27 9.57 2.89
CA GLY A 72 -7.02 8.12 2.81
C GLY A 72 -6.15 7.74 1.61
N ILE A 73 -6.43 8.31 0.43
CA ILE A 73 -5.63 8.09 -0.78
C ILE A 73 -4.20 8.61 -0.59
N ILE A 74 -4.04 9.85 -0.13
CA ILE A 74 -2.71 10.46 0.11
C ILE A 74 -1.94 9.65 1.15
N TRP A 75 -2.57 9.28 2.25
CA TRP A 75 -1.95 8.48 3.30
C TRP A 75 -1.48 7.12 2.78
N SER A 76 -2.33 6.44 2.00
CA SER A 76 -1.97 5.16 1.38
C SER A 76 -0.78 5.29 0.45
N ARG A 77 -0.66 6.42 -0.27
CA ARG A 77 0.47 6.71 -1.16
C ARG A 77 1.76 6.81 -0.37
N VAL A 78 1.77 7.61 0.68
CA VAL A 78 2.94 7.80 1.56
C VAL A 78 3.33 6.46 2.20
N PHE A 79 2.36 5.71 2.72
CA PHE A 79 2.63 4.42 3.35
C PHE A 79 3.25 3.39 2.39
N LEU A 80 2.74 3.31 1.16
CA LEU A 80 3.29 2.41 0.14
C LEU A 80 4.68 2.86 -0.32
N GLU A 81 4.94 4.17 -0.46
CA GLU A 81 6.27 4.69 -0.76
C GLU A 81 7.28 4.35 0.34
N LEU A 82 6.92 4.57 1.61
CA LEU A 82 7.74 4.17 2.75
C LEU A 82 8.03 2.66 2.73
N THR A 83 7.03 1.84 2.42
CA THR A 83 7.20 0.39 2.30
C THR A 83 8.21 0.02 1.21
N VAL A 84 8.17 0.67 0.04
CA VAL A 84 9.16 0.44 -1.04
C VAL A 84 10.55 0.87 -0.61
N VAL A 85 10.68 2.03 0.04
CA VAL A 85 11.96 2.55 0.51
C VAL A 85 12.63 1.55 1.45
N LEU A 86 11.87 0.96 2.39
CA LEU A 86 12.39 -0.07 3.29
C LEU A 86 12.93 -1.30 2.53
N PHE A 87 12.19 -1.79 1.53
CA PHE A 87 12.68 -2.90 0.69
C PHE A 87 13.90 -2.51 -0.15
N LYS A 88 13.96 -1.27 -0.63
CA LYS A 88 15.10 -0.80 -1.41
C LYS A 88 16.38 -0.68 -0.57
N ILE A 89 16.24 -0.36 0.71
CA ILE A 89 17.37 -0.33 1.66
C ILE A 89 17.95 -1.74 1.84
N GLU A 90 17.10 -2.76 1.98
CA GLU A 90 17.54 -4.16 2.08
C GLU A 90 18.31 -4.60 0.83
N GLU A 91 17.76 -4.32 -0.36
CA GLU A 91 18.41 -4.62 -1.64
C GLU A 91 19.77 -3.90 -1.79
N ASN A 92 19.84 -2.62 -1.40
CA ASN A 92 21.08 -1.85 -1.48
C ASN A 92 22.13 -2.33 -0.47
N THR A 93 21.71 -2.74 0.72
CA THR A 93 22.62 -3.30 1.75
C THR A 93 23.25 -4.60 1.27
N ALA A 94 22.45 -5.48 0.66
CA ALA A 94 22.94 -6.73 0.06
C ALA A 94 23.98 -6.47 -1.06
N LYS A 95 23.77 -5.44 -1.89
CA LYS A 95 24.73 -5.04 -2.93
C LYS A 95 26.06 -4.55 -2.37
N ILE A 96 26.02 -3.78 -1.28
CA ILE A 96 27.24 -3.28 -0.63
C ILE A 96 28.09 -4.44 -0.07
N SER A 97 27.47 -5.48 0.51
CA SER A 97 28.20 -6.67 0.96
C SER A 97 28.87 -7.42 -0.18
N GLU A 98 28.20 -7.55 -1.33
CA GLU A 98 28.77 -8.26 -2.49
C GLU A 98 29.96 -7.49 -3.11
N ILE A 99 29.87 -6.16 -3.18
CA ILE A 99 30.97 -5.32 -3.71
C ILE A 99 32.20 -5.45 -2.82
N LYS A 100 32.05 -5.37 -1.48
CA LYS A 100 33.18 -5.52 -0.55
C LYS A 100 33.87 -6.88 -0.69
N GLU A 101 33.12 -7.95 -0.90
CA GLU A 101 33.71 -9.28 -1.08
C GLU A 101 34.55 -9.37 -2.36
N LYS A 102 34.12 -8.71 -3.45
CA LYS A 102 34.87 -8.64 -4.70
C LYS A 102 36.14 -7.80 -4.57
N GLU A 103 36.10 -6.69 -3.84
CA GLU A 103 37.30 -5.87 -3.59
C GLU A 103 38.35 -6.63 -2.77
N THR A 104 37.95 -7.37 -1.75
CA THR A 104 38.88 -8.22 -0.97
C THR A 104 39.55 -9.29 -1.84
N LYS A 105 38.80 -9.92 -2.77
CA LYS A 105 39.33 -10.96 -3.68
C LYS A 105 40.26 -10.44 -4.79
N ILE A 106 40.27 -9.14 -5.06
CA ILE A 106 41.16 -8.52 -6.06
C ILE A 106 42.45 -8.00 -5.40
N GLY A 107 42.42 -7.76 -4.09
CA GLY A 107 43.58 -7.31 -3.31
C GLY A 107 44.52 -8.43 -2.85
N ASP A 108 44.09 -9.69 -2.93
CA ASP A 108 44.89 -10.92 -2.69
C ASP A 108 45.37 -11.52 -4.03
#